data_AF-A0A3D5V0M0-F1
#
_entry.id   AF-A0A3D5V0M0-F1
#
_cell.length_a   1.000
_cell.length_b   1.000
_cell.length_c   1.000
_cell.angle_alpha   90.00
_cell.angle_beta   90.00
_cell.angle_gamma   90.00
#
_symmetry.space_group_name_H-M   'P 1'
#
loop_
_entity.id
_entity.type
_entity.pdbx_description
1 polymer ?
#
loop_
_entity_poly.entity_id
_entity_poly.type
_entity_poly.pdbx_seq_one_letter_code
_entity_poly.pdbx_strand_id
1 'polypeptide(L)'
;MVDEQISPDELAYHDDMNYAAELLENLHSDKALDYIAHFLQGVARSVADVGLEQAAIALAGKRAAGQTATSETAQIAGLIQQRLATKIAI
;
A
#
# COMPACT_ATOMS: atom_id res chain seq x y z
N MET A 1 31.17 10.89 -10.42
CA MET A 1 29.76 11.23 -10.13
C MET A 1 29.32 10.21 -9.11
N VAL A 2 29.13 10.65 -7.88
CA VAL A 2 28.64 9.77 -6.82
C VAL A 2 27.16 9.64 -7.10
N ASP A 3 26.70 8.45 -7.48
CA ASP A 3 25.30 8.10 -7.34
C ASP A 3 25.01 8.23 -5.85
N GLU A 4 24.43 9.37 -5.47
CA GLU A 4 23.81 9.55 -4.16
C GLU A 4 22.74 8.47 -4.10
N GLN A 5 23.06 7.37 -3.42
CA GLN A 5 22.12 6.30 -3.17
C GLN A 5 21.04 6.91 -2.27
N ILE A 6 19.98 7.46 -2.88
CA ILE A 6 18.79 7.93 -2.18
C ILE A 6 18.20 6.67 -1.55
N SER A 7 18.60 6.38 -0.32
CA SER A 7 17.90 5.43 0.52
C SER A 7 16.44 5.86 0.54
N PRO A 8 15.48 4.95 0.28
CA PRO A 8 14.07 5.32 0.37
C PRO A 8 13.83 5.94 1.73
N ASP A 9 13.36 7.19 1.74
CA ASP A 9 13.09 7.90 2.98
C ASP A 9 12.00 7.13 3.73
N GLU A 10 12.36 6.49 4.85
CA GLU A 10 11.41 5.77 5.72
C GLU A 10 10.23 6.68 6.12
N LEU A 11 10.49 7.99 6.21
CA LEU A 11 9.45 9.00 6.43
C LEU A 11 8.46 9.07 5.25
N ALA A 12 8.94 9.09 4.01
CA ALA A 12 8.08 9.12 2.82
C ALA A 12 7.25 7.84 2.70
N TYR A 13 7.85 6.67 2.97
CA TYR A 13 7.12 5.41 3.01
C TYR A 13 6.02 5.42 4.08
N HIS A 14 6.29 5.98 5.26
CA HIS A 14 5.30 6.10 6.32
C HIS A 14 4.18 7.09 5.96
N ASP A 15 4.50 8.22 5.31
CA ASP A 15 3.51 9.17 4.81
C ASP A 15 2.61 8.53 3.74
N ASP A 16 3.20 7.72 2.84
CA ASP A 16 2.46 6.91 1.87
C ASP A 16 1.52 5.89 2.56
N MET A 17 1.94 5.27 3.67
CA MET A 17 1.10 4.35 4.45
C MET A 17 -0.07 5.09 5.14
N ASN A 18 0.17 6.28 5.70
CA ASN A 18 -0.88 7.11 6.28
C ASN A 18 -1.89 7.52 5.20
N TYR A 19 -1.40 7.99 4.06
CA TYR A 19 -2.27 8.39 2.95
C TYR A 19 -3.11 7.22 2.43
N ALA A 20 -2.53 6.03 2.30
CA ALA A 20 -3.26 4.83 1.91
C ALA A 20 -4.34 4.44 2.93
N ALA A 21 -4.08 4.57 4.24
CA ALA A 21 -5.06 4.32 5.29
C ALA A 21 -6.24 5.30 5.18
N GLU A 22 -5.97 6.60 5.05
CA GLU A 22 -7.00 7.62 4.86
C GLU A 22 -7.84 7.35 3.61
N LEU A 23 -7.19 6.89 2.54
CA LEU A 23 -7.86 6.60 1.28
C LEU A 23 -8.78 5.39 1.39
N LEU A 24 -8.37 4.35 2.10
CA LEU A 24 -9.20 3.17 2.39
C LEU A 24 -10.39 3.50 3.28
N GLU A 25 -10.23 4.38 4.26
CA GLU A 25 -11.31 4.78 5.17
C GLU A 25 -12.34 5.71 4.51
N ASN A 26 -11.87 6.63 3.65
CA ASN A 26 -12.73 7.68 3.09
C ASN A 26 -13.32 7.32 1.72
N LEU A 27 -12.68 6.43 0.96
CA LEU A 27 -13.07 6.14 -0.42
C LEU A 27 -13.24 4.64 -0.67
N HIS A 28 -14.51 4.20 -0.59
CA HIS A 28 -14.93 2.82 -0.84
C HIS A 28 -15.37 2.57 -2.30
N SER A 29 -15.15 3.53 -3.20
CA SER A 29 -15.56 3.36 -4.58
C SER A 29 -14.64 2.39 -5.32
N ASP A 30 -15.22 1.70 -6.28
CA ASP A 30 -14.54 0.85 -7.24
C ASP A 30 -13.25 1.47 -7.82
N LYS A 31 -13.34 2.72 -8.29
CA LYS A 31 -12.19 3.45 -8.86
C LYS A 31 -11.12 3.79 -7.82
N ALA A 32 -11.52 4.00 -6.57
CA ALA A 32 -10.57 4.26 -5.48
C ALA A 32 -9.79 3.00 -5.13
N LEU A 33 -10.44 1.83 -5.09
CA LEU A 33 -9.75 0.55 -4.89
C LEU A 33 -8.77 0.24 -6.03
N ASP A 34 -9.13 0.55 -7.27
CA ASP A 34 -8.22 0.40 -8.43
C ASP A 34 -6.98 1.28 -8.28
N TYR A 35 -7.19 2.53 -7.87
CA TYR A 35 -6.10 3.47 -7.62
C TYR A 35 -5.21 3.02 -6.46
N ILE A 36 -5.78 2.64 -5.31
CA ILE A 36 -5.04 2.16 -4.14
C ILE A 36 -4.18 0.96 -4.49
N ALA A 37 -4.72 0.01 -5.26
CA ALA A 37 -3.99 -1.17 -5.70
C ALA A 37 -2.75 -0.81 -6.53
N HIS A 38 -2.89 0.13 -7.47
CA HIS A 38 -1.76 0.59 -8.28
C HIS A 38 -0.75 1.42 -7.49
N PHE A 39 -1.23 2.32 -6.63
CA PHE A 39 -0.39 3.14 -5.76
C PHE A 39 0.48 2.27 -4.85
N LEU A 40 -0.13 1.33 -4.13
CA LEU A 40 0.57 0.46 -3.19
C LEU A 40 1.55 -0.51 -3.87
N GLN A 41 1.31 -0.93 -5.12
CA GLN A 41 2.32 -1.68 -5.88
C GLN A 41 3.59 -0.85 -6.12
N GLY A 42 3.44 0.43 -6.44
CA GLY A 42 4.58 1.34 -6.64
C GLY A 42 5.36 1.59 -5.36
N VAL A 43 4.64 1.92 -4.28
CA VAL A 43 5.23 2.15 -2.95
C VAL A 43 5.91 0.89 -2.42
N ALA A 44 5.26 -0.27 -2.52
CA ALA A 44 5.85 -1.53 -2.06
C ALA A 44 7.15 -1.89 -2.81
N ARG A 45 7.20 -1.64 -4.12
CA ARG A 45 8.39 -1.90 -4.94
C ARG A 45 9.57 -1.00 -4.59
N SER A 46 9.32 0.26 -4.22
CA SER A 46 10.41 1.19 -3.90
C SER A 46 11.17 0.78 -2.64
N VAL A 47 10.53 0.04 -1.72
CA VAL A 47 11.13 -0.45 -0.48
C VAL A 47 11.27 -1.98 -0.39
N ALA A 48 11.00 -2.69 -1.50
CA ALA A 48 10.99 -4.16 -1.56
C ALA A 48 10.06 -4.84 -0.52
N ASP A 49 8.92 -4.22 -0.19
CA ASP A 49 7.89 -4.78 0.68
C ASP A 49 7.01 -5.79 -0.09
N VAL A 50 7.54 -7.00 -0.24
CA VAL A 50 6.89 -8.09 -1.00
C VAL A 50 5.49 -8.41 -0.48
N GLY A 51 5.26 -8.30 0.83
CA GLY A 51 3.96 -8.58 1.43
C GLY A 51 2.89 -7.58 0.99
N LEU A 52 3.23 -6.28 0.96
CA LEU A 52 2.32 -5.25 0.47
C LEU A 52 2.11 -5.35 -1.04
N GLU A 53 3.18 -5.61 -1.80
CA GLU A 53 3.09 -5.74 -3.25
C GLU A 53 2.12 -6.87 -3.64
N GLN A 54 2.24 -8.04 -3.02
CA GLN A 54 1.37 -9.19 -3.30
C GLN A 54 -0.09 -8.91 -2.97
N ALA A 55 -0.37 -8.27 -1.83
CA ALA A 55 -1.72 -7.90 -1.44
C ALA A 55 -2.33 -6.88 -2.43
N ALA A 56 -1.52 -5.91 -2.87
CA ALA A 56 -1.94 -4.92 -3.86
C ALA A 56 -2.16 -5.51 -5.27
N ILE A 57 -1.36 -6.51 -5.67
CA ILE A 57 -1.59 -7.29 -6.90
C ILE A 57 -2.88 -8.10 -6.80
N ALA A 58 -3.13 -8.75 -5.66
CA ALA A 58 -4.35 -9.52 -5.44
C ALA A 58 -5.61 -8.63 -5.52
N LEU A 59 -5.57 -7.46 -4.88
CA LEU A 59 -6.63 -6.45 -4.98
C LEU A 59 -6.88 -6.05 -6.44
N ALA A 60 -5.83 -5.66 -7.17
CA ALA A 60 -5.95 -5.29 -8.59
C ALA A 60 -6.54 -6.43 -9.43
N GLY A 61 -6.15 -7.68 -9.17
CA GLY A 61 -6.68 -8.85 -9.86
C GLY A 61 -8.18 -9.06 -9.62
N LYS A 62 -8.65 -8.93 -8.37
CA LYS A 62 -10.08 -9.02 -8.03
C LYS A 62 -10.89 -7.92 -8.71
N ARG A 63 -10.38 -6.70 -8.65
CA ARG A 63 -10.99 -5.52 -9.25
C ARG A 63 -11.12 -5.65 -10.76
N ALA A 64 -10.04 -6.05 -11.45
CA ALA A 64 -10.04 -6.28 -12.89
C ALA A 64 -11.00 -7.40 -13.33
N ALA A 65 -11.22 -8.40 -12.47
CA ALA A 65 -12.18 -9.48 -12.71
C ALA A 65 -13.63 -9.10 -12.39
N GLY A 66 -13.91 -7.87 -11.92
CA GLY A 66 -15.24 -7.45 -11.46
C GLY A 66 -15.73 -8.20 -10.21
N GLN A 67 -14.80 -8.78 -9.44
CA GLN A 67 -15.10 -9.55 -8.23
C GLN A 67 -15.08 -8.66 -6.99
N THR A 68 -15.85 -9.07 -5.97
CA THR A 68 -15.76 -8.48 -4.63
C THR A 68 -14.35 -8.65 -4.07
N ALA A 69 -13.77 -7.55 -3.59
CA ALA A 69 -12.39 -7.51 -3.08
C ALA A 69 -12.29 -7.27 -1.56
N THR A 70 -13.35 -7.58 -0.80
CA THR A 70 -13.42 -7.29 0.64
C THR A 70 -12.28 -7.93 1.43
N SER A 71 -11.87 -9.15 1.06
CA SER A 71 -10.78 -9.86 1.74
C SER A 71 -9.43 -9.18 1.49
N GLU A 72 -9.19 -8.76 0.25
CA GLU A 72 -7.96 -8.12 -0.19
C GLU A 72 -7.85 -6.71 0.41
N THR A 73 -8.96 -5.97 0.45
CA THR A 73 -9.03 -4.67 1.13
C THR A 73 -8.73 -4.80 2.63
N ALA A 74 -9.31 -5.80 3.30
CA ALA A 74 -9.04 -6.05 4.73
C ALA A 74 -7.58 -6.47 4.97
N GLN A 75 -6.99 -7.28 4.08
CA GLN A 75 -5.59 -7.68 4.15
C GLN A 75 -4.67 -6.46 4.02
N ILE A 76 -4.91 -5.60 3.03
CA ILE A 76 -4.14 -4.37 2.83
C ILE A 76 -4.26 -3.45 4.05
N ALA A 77 -5.46 -3.28 4.60
CA ALA A 77 -5.67 -2.47 5.79
C ALA A 77 -4.85 -3.01 6.98
N GLY A 78 -4.86 -4.32 7.21
CA GLY A 78 -4.06 -4.96 8.25
C GLY A 78 -2.56 -4.77 8.06
N LEU A 79 -2.07 -4.92 6.82
CA LEU A 79 -0.68 -4.66 6.48
C LEU A 79 -0.31 -3.20 6.77
N ILE A 80 -1.05 -2.23 6.23
CA ILE A 80 -0.78 -0.79 6.46
C ILE A 80 -0.66 -0.49 7.96
N GLN A 81 -1.59 -0.98 8.77
CA GLN A 81 -1.56 -0.80 10.23
C GLN A 81 -0.30 -1.38 10.88
N GLN A 82 0.20 -2.54 10.43
CA GLN A 82 1.45 -3.11 10.94
C GLN A 82 2.66 -2.20 10.67
N ARG A 83 2.70 -1.51 9.52
CA ARG A 83 3.85 -0.68 9.13
C ARG A 83 3.81 0.67 9.83
N LEU A 84 2.61 1.23 10.01
CA LEU A 84 2.41 2.41 10.85
C LEU A 84 2.79 2.13 12.32
N ALA A 85 2.47 0.94 12.83
CA ALA A 85 2.81 0.54 14.20
C ALA A 85 4.33 0.31 14.42
N THR A 86 5.07 -0.04 13.37
CA THR A 86 6.51 -0.35 13.46
C THR A 86 7.34 0.88 13.89
N LYS A 87 6.84 2.11 13.71
CA LYS A 87 7.52 3.36 14.11
C LYS A 87 7.48 3.66 15.62
N ILE A 88 6.59 3.01 16.39
CA ILE A 88 6.39 3.33 17.82
C ILE A 88 7.36 2.56 18.74
N ALA A 89 8.14 1.61 18.20
CA ALA A 89 9.11 0.85 18.97
C ALA A 89 10.52 1.45 18.90
N ILE A 90 10.73 2.63 19.49
CA ILE A 90 12.08 3.18 19.77
C ILE A 90 12.12 3.81 21.15
#